data_AF-A0A7R9DGQ4-F1
#
_entry.id   AF-A0A7R9DGQ4-F1
#
_cell.length_a   1.000
_cell.length_b   1.000
_cell.length_c   1.000
_cell.angle_alpha   90.00
_cell.angle_beta   90.00
_cell.angle_gamma   90.00
#
_symmetry.space_group_name_H-M   'P 1'
#
loop_
_entity.id
_entity.type
_entity.pdbx_description
1 polymer ?
#
loop_
_entity_poly.entity_id
_entity_poly.type
_entity_poly.pdbx_seq_one_letter_code
_entity_poly.pdbx_strand_id
1 'polypeptide(L)'
;MDHSVKAMNSHRKLALARLLNCHRFENDELEFLYQRYIFKLQHSSVVSVVALFVVLTGVLVNLSLVYAQAPTAQNVYHTVHCLVFVLLLAFLNTRLMHDSYLLWVCYCILAMCGVFCALALPLGATGLLLETRRVSAEGIWEIVFVVFLAYSMMPLKMWVAVMFGVGLPIVHVTVAVVFAHDFPHLHWQQVHSPLLWTVLTGALTTAVDSTDRVVNYREIAPSCSYPFDTPHPLLCVKTWIKERLLLSVLPQHVAMEMKADIISPVETQFHKIYIQRHENVR
;
A
#
# COMPACT_ATOMS: atom_id res chain seq x y z
N MET A 1 43.37 -7.37 -17.95
CA MET A 1 42.99 -6.91 -16.59
C MET A 1 41.51 -7.22 -16.30
N ASP A 2 40.97 -8.31 -16.88
CA ASP A 2 39.51 -8.45 -17.08
C ASP A 2 38.87 -9.54 -16.23
N HIS A 3 39.66 -10.32 -15.49
CA HIS A 3 39.15 -11.39 -14.61
C HIS A 3 38.65 -10.88 -13.24
N SER A 4 39.15 -9.74 -12.76
CA SER A 4 38.73 -9.17 -11.47
C SER A 4 37.33 -8.53 -11.52
N VAL A 5 36.99 -7.89 -12.65
CA VAL A 5 35.69 -7.22 -12.83
C VAL A 5 34.54 -8.23 -12.94
N LYS A 6 34.79 -9.43 -13.49
CA LYS A 6 33.76 -10.47 -13.66
C LYS A 6 33.41 -11.17 -12.34
N ALA A 7 34.35 -11.32 -11.41
CA ALA A 7 34.10 -11.90 -10.09
C ALA A 7 33.28 -10.97 -9.18
N MET A 8 33.54 -9.66 -9.24
CA MET A 8 32.87 -8.65 -8.40
C MET A 8 31.38 -8.49 -8.76
N ASN A 9 31.04 -8.59 -10.05
CA ASN A 9 29.64 -8.54 -10.51
C ASN A 9 28.84 -9.80 -10.12
N SER A 10 29.48 -10.96 -10.01
CA SER A 10 28.83 -12.20 -9.56
C SER A 10 28.50 -12.14 -8.06
N HIS A 11 29.45 -11.71 -7.22
CA HIS A 11 29.22 -11.54 -5.78
C HIS A 11 28.16 -10.51 -5.45
N ARG A 12 28.08 -9.40 -6.19
CA ARG A 12 27.07 -8.36 -5.97
C ARG A 12 25.67 -8.83 -6.37
N LYS A 13 25.54 -9.60 -7.46
CA LYS A 13 24.28 -10.24 -7.87
C LYS A 13 23.88 -11.36 -6.91
N LEU A 14 24.82 -12.15 -6.39
CA LEU A 14 24.56 -13.19 -5.40
C LEU A 14 24.20 -12.61 -4.03
N ALA A 15 24.81 -11.49 -3.63
CA ALA A 15 24.49 -10.76 -2.41
C ALA A 15 23.15 -10.04 -2.51
N LEU A 16 22.81 -9.44 -3.65
CA LEU A 16 21.47 -8.89 -3.92
C LEU A 16 20.42 -9.99 -3.99
N ALA A 17 20.72 -11.12 -4.65
CA ALA A 17 19.84 -12.27 -4.67
C ALA A 17 19.67 -12.87 -3.28
N ARG A 18 20.70 -12.89 -2.42
CA ARG A 18 20.60 -13.28 -1.00
C ARG A 18 19.88 -12.24 -0.14
N LEU A 19 20.02 -10.95 -0.40
CA LEU A 19 19.24 -9.89 0.26
C LEU A 19 17.76 -9.96 -0.13
N LEU A 20 17.46 -10.33 -1.38
CA LEU A 20 16.11 -10.59 -1.88
C LEU A 20 15.57 -11.94 -1.36
N ASN A 21 16.40 -13.01 -1.31
CA ASN A 21 16.02 -14.34 -0.78
C ASN A 21 16.03 -14.44 0.76
N CYS A 22 16.66 -13.52 1.48
CA CYS A 22 16.59 -13.44 2.95
C CYS A 22 15.15 -13.23 3.44
N HIS A 23 14.24 -12.89 2.54
CA HIS A 23 12.84 -12.65 2.81
C HIS A 23 11.98 -13.92 2.77
N ARG A 24 12.47 -15.06 2.28
CA ARG A 24 11.72 -16.32 2.28
C ARG A 24 11.94 -17.13 3.57
N PHE A 25 10.89 -17.75 4.08
CA PHE A 25 11.00 -18.75 5.13
C PHE A 25 11.59 -20.04 4.58
N GLU A 26 12.29 -20.77 5.46
CA GLU A 26 12.91 -22.05 5.13
C GLU A 26 11.89 -23.20 5.02
N ASN A 27 10.71 -23.02 5.62
CA ASN A 27 9.57 -23.91 5.45
C ASN A 27 8.59 -23.28 4.44
N ASP A 28 8.34 -23.99 3.33
CA ASP A 28 7.46 -23.54 2.25
C ASP A 28 5.99 -23.44 2.68
N GLU A 29 5.50 -24.28 3.61
CA GLU A 29 4.13 -24.19 4.14
C GLU A 29 3.93 -22.91 4.96
N LEU A 30 4.94 -22.53 5.73
CA LEU A 30 4.92 -21.32 6.53
C LEU A 30 5.01 -20.06 5.65
N GLU A 31 5.85 -20.10 4.61
CA GLU A 31 5.91 -19.04 3.59
C GLU A 31 4.55 -18.83 2.94
N PHE A 32 3.87 -19.92 2.57
CA PHE A 32 2.52 -19.86 2.02
C PHE A 32 1.50 -19.25 3.00
N LEU A 33 1.50 -19.65 4.27
CA LEU A 33 0.61 -19.08 5.29
C LEU A 33 0.88 -17.59 5.53
N TYR A 34 2.15 -17.19 5.57
CA TYR A 34 2.55 -15.79 5.71
C TYR A 34 2.12 -14.95 4.51
N GLN A 35 2.38 -15.42 3.29
CA GLN A 35 1.97 -14.74 2.06
C GLN A 35 0.45 -14.57 2.01
N ARG A 36 -0.31 -15.61 2.38
CA ARG A 36 -1.77 -15.54 2.47
C ARG A 36 -2.27 -14.54 3.51
N TYR A 37 -1.62 -14.44 4.66
CA TYR A 37 -1.95 -13.44 5.69
C TYR A 37 -1.71 -12.02 5.17
N ILE A 38 -0.52 -11.76 4.62
CA ILE A 38 -0.15 -10.46 4.04
C ILE A 38 -1.08 -10.09 2.89
N PHE A 39 -1.39 -11.04 2.00
CA PHE A 39 -2.34 -10.84 0.92
C PHE A 39 -3.72 -10.44 1.45
N LYS A 40 -4.24 -11.12 2.47
CA LYS A 40 -5.53 -10.79 3.07
C LYS A 40 -5.54 -9.39 3.69
N LEU A 41 -4.45 -9.02 4.37
CA LEU A 41 -4.28 -7.68 4.95
C LEU A 41 -4.26 -6.61 3.85
N GLN A 42 -3.45 -6.81 2.81
CA GLN A 42 -3.32 -5.89 1.68
C GLN A 42 -4.59 -5.79 0.85
N HIS A 43 -5.27 -6.92 0.61
CA HIS A 43 -6.53 -6.98 -0.12
C HIS A 43 -7.62 -6.17 0.56
N SER A 44 -7.77 -6.29 1.89
CA SER A 44 -8.74 -5.49 2.64
C SER A 44 -8.47 -3.98 2.51
N SER A 45 -7.20 -3.58 2.51
CA SER A 45 -6.81 -2.17 2.32
C SER A 45 -7.05 -1.68 0.89
N VAL A 46 -6.77 -2.52 -0.12
CA VAL A 46 -7.03 -2.17 -1.53
C VAL A 46 -8.53 -2.06 -1.80
N VAL A 47 -9.35 -2.96 -1.25
CA VAL A 47 -10.80 -2.91 -1.35
C VAL A 47 -11.35 -1.64 -0.70
N SER A 48 -10.84 -1.22 0.46
CA SER A 48 -11.28 0.02 1.10
C SER A 48 -10.95 1.26 0.26
N VAL A 49 -9.77 1.33 -0.36
CA VAL A 49 -9.39 2.42 -1.28
C VAL A 49 -10.35 2.51 -2.46
N VAL A 50 -10.62 1.39 -3.12
CA VAL A 50 -11.52 1.37 -4.28
C VAL A 50 -12.95 1.75 -3.86
N ALA A 51 -13.42 1.26 -2.71
CA ALA A 51 -14.73 1.64 -2.17
C ALA A 51 -14.84 3.14 -1.88
N LEU A 52 -13.80 3.75 -1.29
CA LEU A 52 -13.75 5.20 -1.04
C LEU A 52 -13.82 5.99 -2.36
N PHE A 53 -13.16 5.53 -3.42
CA PHE A 53 -13.25 6.15 -4.75
C PHE A 53 -14.65 6.04 -5.37
N VAL A 54 -15.31 4.88 -5.26
CA VAL A 54 -16.69 4.70 -5.73
C VAL A 54 -17.64 5.66 -5.00
N VAL A 55 -17.51 5.78 -3.68
CA VAL A 55 -18.31 6.72 -2.89
C VAL A 55 -18.04 8.16 -3.31
N LEU A 56 -16.77 8.56 -3.43
CA LEU A 56 -16.40 9.92 -3.85
C LEU A 56 -16.98 10.25 -5.22
N THR A 57 -16.69 9.43 -6.23
CA THR A 57 -17.14 9.67 -7.62
C THR A 57 -18.67 9.61 -7.72
N GLY A 58 -19.33 8.72 -6.97
CA GLY A 58 -20.78 8.69 -6.85
C GLY A 58 -21.35 9.99 -6.28
N VAL A 59 -20.77 10.51 -5.19
CA VAL A 59 -21.18 11.80 -4.60
C VAL A 59 -20.97 12.95 -5.59
N LEU A 60 -19.85 12.99 -6.30
CA LEU A 60 -19.59 14.01 -7.33
C LEU A 60 -20.63 13.98 -8.46
N VAL A 61 -20.96 12.79 -8.99
CA VAL A 61 -21.99 12.62 -10.03
C VAL A 61 -23.35 13.10 -9.53
N ASN A 62 -23.74 12.75 -8.30
CA ASN A 62 -25.02 13.15 -7.75
C ASN A 62 -25.09 14.66 -7.53
N LEU A 63 -24.04 15.25 -6.93
CA LEU A 63 -23.96 16.69 -6.72
C LEU A 63 -24.01 17.46 -8.04
N SER A 64 -23.26 17.02 -9.04
CA SER A 64 -23.18 17.69 -10.32
C SER A 64 -24.48 17.57 -11.13
N LEU A 65 -25.22 16.46 -11.02
CA LEU A 65 -26.55 16.32 -11.60
C LEU A 65 -27.58 17.23 -10.92
N VAL A 66 -27.57 17.28 -9.58
CA VAL A 66 -28.48 18.13 -8.80
C VAL A 66 -28.25 19.61 -9.10
N TYR A 67 -27.00 20.04 -9.27
CA TYR A 67 -26.67 21.44 -9.52
C TYR A 67 -26.85 21.86 -10.99
N ALA A 68 -26.43 21.02 -11.94
CA ALA A 68 -26.41 21.39 -13.35
C ALA A 68 -27.77 21.22 -14.05
N GLN A 69 -28.66 20.34 -13.54
CA GLN A 69 -29.98 20.02 -14.14
C GLN A 69 -29.91 19.59 -15.63
N ALA A 70 -28.71 19.37 -16.17
CA ALA A 70 -28.41 18.99 -17.54
C ALA A 70 -27.16 18.08 -17.58
N PRO A 71 -27.08 17.12 -18.52
CA PRO A 71 -25.91 16.27 -18.67
C PRO A 71 -24.72 17.06 -19.25
N THR A 72 -23.77 17.42 -18.39
CA THR A 72 -22.49 18.01 -18.80
C THR A 72 -21.45 16.93 -19.09
N ALA A 73 -20.42 17.25 -19.89
CA ALA A 73 -19.32 16.32 -20.17
C ALA A 73 -18.59 15.86 -18.89
N GLN A 74 -18.55 16.71 -17.85
CA GLN A 74 -17.95 16.39 -16.55
C GLN A 74 -18.75 15.30 -15.81
N ASN A 75 -20.08 15.30 -15.95
CA ASN A 75 -20.94 14.26 -15.37
C ASN A 75 -20.69 12.91 -16.05
N VAL A 76 -20.56 12.90 -17.38
CA VAL A 76 -20.22 11.69 -18.15
C VAL A 76 -18.88 11.13 -17.69
N TYR A 77 -17.89 12.00 -17.52
CA TYR A 77 -16.57 11.62 -17.03
C TYR A 77 -16.63 10.99 -15.62
N HIS A 78 -17.22 11.65 -14.63
CA HIS A 78 -17.32 11.09 -13.27
C HIS A 78 -18.14 9.79 -13.25
N THR A 79 -19.13 9.65 -14.13
CA THR A 79 -19.94 8.43 -14.26
C THR A 79 -19.11 7.27 -14.83
N VAL A 80 -18.32 7.51 -15.89
CA VAL A 80 -17.42 6.50 -16.46
C VAL A 80 -16.37 6.08 -15.44
N HIS A 81 -15.79 7.03 -14.71
CA HIS A 81 -14.78 6.75 -13.68
C HIS A 81 -15.36 5.94 -12.52
N CYS A 82 -16.56 6.30 -12.06
CA CYS A 82 -17.32 5.52 -11.06
C CYS A 82 -17.58 4.09 -11.55
N LEU A 83 -18.04 3.93 -12.80
CA LEU A 83 -18.29 2.61 -13.38
C LEU A 83 -17.02 1.74 -13.42
N VAL A 84 -15.88 2.31 -13.83
CA VAL A 84 -14.59 1.61 -13.86
C VAL A 84 -14.19 1.14 -12.46
N PHE A 85 -14.34 1.97 -11.43
CA PHE A 85 -14.03 1.57 -10.06
C PHE A 85 -15.03 0.56 -9.48
N VAL A 86 -16.31 0.62 -9.85
CA VAL A 86 -17.30 -0.41 -9.48
C VAL A 86 -16.94 -1.75 -10.11
N LEU A 87 -16.55 -1.78 -11.38
CA LEU A 87 -16.08 -2.99 -12.06
C LEU A 87 -14.81 -3.53 -11.40
N LEU A 88 -13.88 -2.65 -11.02
CA LEU A 88 -12.67 -3.03 -10.31
C LEU A 88 -12.97 -3.58 -8.91
N LEU A 89 -13.94 -2.99 -8.20
CA LEU A 89 -14.40 -3.47 -6.90
C LEU A 89 -15.07 -4.84 -7.03
N ALA A 90 -15.90 -5.04 -8.05
CA ALA A 90 -16.50 -6.33 -8.35
C ALA A 90 -15.42 -7.37 -8.63
N PHE A 91 -14.42 -7.03 -9.46
CA PHE A 91 -13.27 -7.88 -9.76
C PHE A 91 -12.46 -8.24 -8.50
N LEU A 92 -12.18 -7.26 -7.63
CA LEU A 92 -11.49 -7.49 -6.36
C LEU A 92 -12.26 -8.40 -5.40
N ASN A 93 -13.60 -8.36 -5.44
CA ASN A 93 -14.46 -9.23 -4.64
C ASN A 93 -14.63 -10.65 -5.24
N THR A 94 -14.22 -10.87 -6.49
CA THR A 94 -14.24 -12.20 -7.07
C THR A 94 -13.14 -13.10 -6.50
N ARG A 95 -13.39 -14.42 -6.48
CA ARG A 95 -12.40 -15.45 -6.11
C ARG A 95 -11.24 -15.58 -7.11
N LEU A 96 -11.21 -14.79 -8.18
CA LEU A 96 -10.22 -14.87 -9.27
C LEU A 96 -8.89 -14.17 -8.91
N MET A 97 -8.88 -13.37 -7.84
CA MET A 97 -7.70 -12.64 -7.39
C MET A 97 -6.60 -13.58 -6.86
N HIS A 98 -5.56 -13.79 -7.65
CA HIS A 98 -4.29 -14.39 -7.21
C HIS A 98 -3.31 -13.32 -6.72
N ASP A 99 -2.42 -13.72 -5.81
CA ASP A 99 -1.38 -12.87 -5.19
C ASP A 99 -0.54 -12.09 -6.21
N SER A 100 -0.25 -12.68 -7.37
CA SER A 100 0.54 -12.05 -8.43
C SER A 100 -0.16 -10.85 -9.09
N TYR A 101 -1.49 -10.80 -9.09
CA TYR A 101 -2.25 -9.71 -9.71
C TYR A 101 -2.46 -8.52 -8.79
N LEU A 102 -2.41 -8.70 -7.46
CA LEU A 102 -2.70 -7.62 -6.50
C LEU A 102 -1.80 -6.40 -6.72
N LEU A 103 -0.51 -6.61 -6.93
CA LEU A 103 0.45 -5.53 -7.16
C LEU A 103 0.22 -4.81 -8.51
N TRP A 104 -0.16 -5.56 -9.55
CA TRP A 104 -0.59 -4.97 -10.83
C TRP A 104 -1.89 -4.17 -10.70
N VAL A 105 -2.83 -4.66 -9.89
CA VAL A 105 -4.08 -3.94 -9.60
C VAL A 105 -3.78 -2.65 -8.84
N CYS A 106 -2.86 -2.66 -7.87
CA CYS A 106 -2.43 -1.43 -7.20
C CYS A 106 -1.84 -0.41 -8.18
N TYR A 107 -1.00 -0.84 -9.13
CA TYR A 107 -0.50 0.05 -10.18
C TYR A 107 -1.61 0.54 -11.12
N CYS A 108 -2.59 -0.30 -11.44
CA CYS A 108 -3.77 0.08 -12.22
C CYS A 108 -4.60 1.14 -11.48
N ILE A 109 -4.88 0.94 -10.19
CA ILE A 109 -5.57 1.93 -9.35
C ILE A 109 -4.78 3.24 -9.33
N LEU A 110 -3.46 3.18 -9.09
CA LEU A 110 -2.60 4.36 -9.10
C LEU A 110 -2.65 5.11 -10.43
N ALA A 111 -2.64 4.39 -11.56
CA ALA A 111 -2.78 4.97 -12.88
C ALA A 111 -4.16 5.63 -13.08
N MET A 112 -5.24 4.97 -12.66
CA MET A 112 -6.61 5.53 -12.72
C MET A 112 -6.78 6.76 -11.83
N CYS A 113 -6.13 6.80 -10.67
CA CYS A 113 -6.02 7.98 -9.81
C CYS A 113 -5.23 9.10 -10.50
N GLY A 114 -4.15 8.76 -11.21
CA GLY A 114 -3.38 9.71 -12.00
C GLY A 114 -4.22 10.33 -13.12
N VAL A 115 -4.99 9.51 -13.85
CA VAL A 115 -5.97 9.99 -14.85
C VAL A 115 -7.04 10.84 -14.18
N PHE A 116 -7.48 10.48 -12.97
CA PHE A 116 -8.46 11.24 -12.21
C PHE A 116 -8.00 12.67 -11.94
N CYS A 117 -6.77 12.82 -11.43
CA CYS A 117 -6.14 14.11 -11.21
C CYS A 117 -5.83 14.85 -12.51
N ALA A 118 -5.40 14.14 -13.55
CA ALA A 118 -5.01 14.76 -14.81
C ALA A 118 -6.20 15.45 -15.51
N LEU A 119 -7.40 14.89 -15.36
CA LEU A 119 -8.62 15.47 -15.92
C LEU A 119 -9.23 16.55 -15.03
N ALA A 120 -8.77 16.67 -13.78
CA ALA A 120 -9.11 17.78 -12.88
C ALA A 120 -8.12 18.95 -12.98
N LEU A 121 -7.08 18.84 -13.84
CA LEU A 121 -6.14 19.92 -14.09
C LEU A 121 -6.85 21.09 -14.78
N PRO A 122 -6.50 22.35 -14.43
CA PRO A 122 -7.02 23.54 -15.10
C PRO A 122 -6.35 23.72 -16.47
N LEU A 123 -6.53 22.74 -17.36
CA LEU A 123 -6.12 22.84 -18.75
C LEU A 123 -7.00 23.92 -19.37
N GLY A 124 -6.38 24.93 -19.99
CA GLY A 124 -7.13 25.92 -20.76
C GLY A 124 -7.92 25.26 -21.88
N ALA A 125 -8.70 26.03 -22.64
CA ALA A 125 -9.59 25.57 -23.72
C ALA A 125 -8.91 24.83 -24.90
N THR A 126 -7.72 24.29 -24.72
CA THR A 126 -7.04 23.39 -25.65
C THR A 126 -7.62 21.97 -25.56
N GLY A 127 -8.72 21.75 -26.28
CA GLY A 127 -8.92 20.50 -27.04
C GLY A 127 -9.81 19.40 -26.47
N LEU A 128 -10.22 19.45 -25.20
CA LEU A 128 -11.30 18.60 -24.69
C LEU A 128 -12.49 19.49 -24.35
N LEU A 129 -13.68 19.18 -24.86
CA LEU A 129 -14.95 19.90 -24.66
C LEU A 129 -15.47 19.86 -23.20
N LEU A 130 -14.58 20.05 -22.23
CA LEU A 130 -14.85 20.14 -20.81
C LEU A 130 -14.55 21.58 -20.42
N GLU A 131 -15.61 22.35 -20.23
CA GLU A 131 -15.57 23.72 -19.77
C GLU A 131 -15.24 23.73 -18.27
N THR A 132 -14.00 23.37 -17.93
CA THR A 132 -13.48 23.48 -16.55
C THR A 132 -13.25 24.95 -16.22
N ARG A 133 -13.72 25.36 -15.05
CA ARG A 133 -13.68 26.74 -14.62
C ARG A 133 -12.22 27.17 -14.41
N ARG A 134 -11.90 28.40 -14.79
CA ARG A 134 -10.52 28.92 -14.90
C ARG A 134 -9.90 29.30 -13.56
N VAL A 135 -10.12 28.51 -12.50
CA VAL A 135 -9.58 28.82 -11.17
C VAL A 135 -8.45 27.84 -10.89
N SER A 136 -7.24 28.35 -10.71
CA SER A 136 -6.04 27.55 -10.40
C SER A 136 -6.15 26.69 -9.13
N ALA A 137 -7.16 26.93 -8.28
CA ALA A 137 -7.44 26.13 -7.09
C ALA A 137 -8.20 24.82 -7.41
N GLU A 138 -8.74 24.69 -8.62
CA GLU A 138 -9.39 23.48 -9.11
C GLU A 138 -8.35 22.36 -9.31
N GLY A 139 -8.68 21.13 -8.93
CA GLY A 139 -7.73 20.00 -8.98
C GLY A 139 -6.89 19.79 -7.72
N ILE A 140 -6.78 20.79 -6.82
CA ILE A 140 -5.90 20.66 -5.63
C ILE A 140 -6.43 19.60 -4.67
N TRP A 141 -7.73 19.60 -4.38
CA TRP A 141 -8.33 18.67 -3.42
C TRP A 141 -8.31 17.23 -3.93
N GLU A 142 -8.45 17.04 -5.25
CA GLU A 142 -8.33 15.74 -5.92
C GLU A 142 -6.92 15.17 -5.75
N ILE A 143 -5.89 15.99 -5.96
CA ILE A 143 -4.49 15.61 -5.77
C ILE A 143 -4.24 15.29 -4.30
N VAL A 144 -4.69 16.13 -3.38
CA VAL A 144 -4.57 15.91 -1.93
C VAL A 144 -5.15 14.55 -1.55
N PHE A 145 -6.36 14.25 -1.99
CA PHE A 145 -7.08 13.02 -1.70
C PHE A 145 -6.36 11.79 -2.26
N VAL A 146 -5.96 11.85 -3.54
CA VAL A 146 -5.27 10.76 -4.23
C VAL A 146 -3.91 10.46 -3.60
N VAL A 147 -3.14 11.50 -3.26
CA VAL A 147 -1.84 11.37 -2.60
C VAL A 147 -1.99 10.77 -1.21
N PHE A 148 -3.00 11.22 -0.45
CA PHE A 148 -3.31 10.63 0.85
C PHE A 148 -3.63 9.14 0.75
N LEU A 149 -4.47 8.71 -0.19
CA LEU A 149 -4.81 7.29 -0.38
C LEU A 149 -3.61 6.45 -0.84
N ALA A 150 -2.78 6.98 -1.74
CA ALA A 150 -1.59 6.30 -2.22
C ALA A 150 -0.55 6.07 -1.10
N TYR A 151 -0.46 6.99 -0.14
CA TYR A 151 0.48 6.89 0.97
C TYR A 151 -0.03 6.10 2.17
N SER A 152 -1.32 6.22 2.52
CA SER A 152 -1.87 5.65 3.75
C SER A 152 -2.43 4.24 3.59
N MET A 153 -2.98 3.91 2.41
CA MET A 153 -3.80 2.71 2.23
C MET A 153 -3.29 1.77 1.13
N MET A 154 -2.48 2.26 0.18
CA MET A 154 -1.95 1.40 -0.87
C MET A 154 -0.67 0.67 -0.44
N PRO A 155 -0.59 -0.66 -0.62
CA PRO A 155 0.61 -1.44 -0.31
C PRO A 155 1.66 -1.32 -1.42
N LEU A 156 2.04 -0.10 -1.79
CA LEU A 156 3.05 0.19 -2.81
C LEU A 156 4.43 0.34 -2.17
N LYS A 157 5.47 0.12 -2.97
CA LYS A 157 6.84 0.48 -2.55
C LYS A 157 6.87 1.97 -2.22
N MET A 158 7.45 2.33 -1.07
CA MET A 158 7.52 3.71 -0.60
C MET A 158 8.04 4.67 -1.69
N TRP A 159 9.08 4.28 -2.44
CA TRP A 159 9.62 5.09 -3.54
C TRP A 159 8.61 5.36 -4.66
N VAL A 160 7.73 4.41 -5.01
CA VAL A 160 6.69 4.62 -6.03
C VAL A 160 5.67 5.64 -5.54
N ALA A 161 5.21 5.49 -4.30
CA ALA A 161 4.27 6.42 -3.68
C ALA A 161 4.88 7.84 -3.60
N VAL A 162 6.16 7.94 -3.25
CA VAL A 162 6.90 9.21 -3.22
C VAL A 162 7.00 9.85 -4.59
N MET A 163 7.39 9.10 -5.62
CA MET A 163 7.48 9.61 -6.99
C MET A 163 6.12 10.11 -7.48
N PHE A 164 5.05 9.39 -7.18
CA PHE A 164 3.69 9.79 -7.56
C PHE A 164 3.21 11.02 -6.77
N GLY A 165 3.46 11.05 -5.46
CA GLY A 165 3.05 12.12 -4.55
C GLY A 165 3.78 13.44 -4.76
N VAL A 166 5.00 13.40 -5.29
CA VAL A 166 5.75 14.59 -5.72
C VAL A 166 5.40 14.96 -7.17
N GLY A 167 5.29 13.96 -8.05
CA GLY A 167 5.06 14.16 -9.47
C GLY A 167 3.72 14.83 -9.80
N LEU A 168 2.62 14.35 -9.23
CA LEU A 168 1.27 14.91 -9.47
C LEU A 168 1.16 16.42 -9.17
N PRO A 169 1.58 16.90 -7.99
CA PRO A 169 1.56 18.33 -7.68
C PRO A 169 2.53 19.16 -8.51
N ILE A 170 3.70 18.62 -8.89
CA ILE A 170 4.59 19.31 -9.85
C ILE A 170 3.86 19.53 -11.18
N VAL A 171 3.20 18.49 -11.70
CA VAL A 171 2.41 18.58 -12.93
C VAL A 171 1.25 19.58 -12.79
N HIS A 172 0.59 19.63 -11.64
CA HIS A 172 -0.46 20.62 -11.39
C HIS A 172 0.07 22.05 -11.37
N VAL A 173 1.17 22.31 -10.66
CA VAL A 173 1.79 23.64 -10.63
C VAL A 173 2.28 24.05 -12.02
N THR A 174 2.90 23.15 -12.78
CA THR A 174 3.36 23.48 -14.14
C THR A 174 2.20 23.82 -15.06
N VAL A 175 1.11 23.05 -15.02
CA VAL A 175 -0.10 23.33 -15.81
C VAL A 175 -0.75 24.64 -15.35
N ALA A 176 -0.88 24.87 -14.04
CA ALA A 176 -1.43 26.10 -13.51
C ALA A 176 -0.63 27.34 -13.95
N VAL A 177 0.71 27.28 -13.90
CA VAL A 177 1.57 28.40 -14.32
C VAL A 177 1.48 28.67 -15.82
N VAL A 178 1.35 27.63 -16.65
CA VAL A 178 1.30 27.76 -18.12
C VAL A 178 -0.07 28.19 -18.63
N PHE A 179 -1.15 27.75 -18.00
CA PHE A 179 -2.50 27.93 -18.53
C PHE A 179 -3.38 28.92 -17.74
N ALA A 180 -3.10 29.18 -16.45
CA ALA A 180 -3.96 30.01 -15.60
C ALA A 180 -3.48 31.47 -15.49
N HIS A 181 -3.47 32.20 -16.61
CA HIS A 181 -3.03 33.61 -16.67
C HIS A 181 -4.09 34.64 -16.21
N ASP A 182 -5.30 34.21 -15.86
CA ASP A 182 -6.42 35.12 -15.58
C ASP A 182 -6.24 35.93 -14.27
N PHE A 183 -5.45 35.45 -13.31
CA PHE A 183 -5.30 36.07 -11.98
C PHE A 183 -3.82 36.27 -11.58
N PRO A 184 -3.13 37.28 -12.15
CA PRO A 184 -1.69 37.43 -11.98
C PRO A 184 -1.23 37.71 -10.54
N HIS A 185 -2.07 38.34 -9.74
CA HIS A 185 -1.78 38.65 -8.33
C HIS A 185 -1.82 37.41 -7.41
N LEU A 186 -2.45 36.33 -7.85
CA LEU A 186 -2.62 35.11 -7.07
C LEU A 186 -1.56 34.04 -7.39
N HIS A 187 -0.72 34.24 -8.42
CA HIS A 187 0.32 33.28 -8.82
C HIS A 187 1.24 32.86 -7.68
N TRP A 188 1.60 33.79 -6.79
CA TRP A 188 2.41 33.46 -5.61
C TRP A 188 1.69 32.47 -4.69
N GLN A 189 0.41 32.68 -4.41
CA GLN A 189 -0.38 31.78 -3.57
C GLN A 189 -0.64 30.42 -4.25
N GLN A 190 -0.80 30.43 -5.58
CA GLN A 190 -1.00 29.23 -6.40
C GLN A 190 0.23 28.32 -6.44
N VAL A 191 1.45 28.87 -6.38
CA VAL A 191 2.69 28.06 -6.33
C VAL A 191 3.01 27.62 -4.91
N HIS A 192 2.85 28.51 -3.92
CA HIS A 192 3.20 28.21 -2.53
C HIS A 192 2.28 27.18 -1.88
N SER A 193 0.97 27.23 -2.13
CA SER A 193 0.02 26.34 -1.45
C SER A 193 0.22 24.86 -1.81
N PRO A 194 0.34 24.45 -3.08
CA PRO A 194 0.61 23.06 -3.45
C PRO A 194 2.00 22.59 -3.00
N LEU A 195 3.02 23.47 -3.06
CA LEU A 195 4.36 23.16 -2.59
C LEU A 195 4.41 22.90 -1.08
N LEU A 196 3.71 23.71 -0.28
CA LEU A 196 3.62 23.48 1.17
C LEU A 196 2.84 22.20 1.48
N TRP A 197 1.76 21.93 0.75
CA TRP A 197 0.96 20.72 0.96
C TRP A 197 1.73 19.44 0.65
N THR A 198 2.51 19.43 -0.43
CA THR A 198 3.36 18.28 -0.79
C THR A 198 4.44 17.97 0.23
N VAL A 199 5.12 19.02 0.72
CA VAL A 199 6.14 18.85 1.76
C VAL A 199 5.51 18.35 3.05
N LEU A 200 4.36 18.89 3.45
CA LEU A 200 3.66 18.50 4.67
C LEU A 200 3.16 17.06 4.62
N THR A 201 2.52 16.65 3.52
CA THR A 201 2.02 15.27 3.35
C THR A 201 3.14 14.24 3.23
N GLY A 202 4.23 14.57 2.55
CA GLY A 202 5.43 13.75 2.51
C GLY A 202 6.04 13.56 3.90
N ALA A 203 6.23 14.66 4.64
CA ALA A 203 6.76 14.62 6.01
C ALA A 203 5.86 13.80 6.94
N LEU A 204 4.54 14.05 6.94
CA LEU A 204 3.57 13.30 7.74
C LEU A 204 3.61 11.81 7.42
N THR A 205 3.69 11.44 6.15
CA THR A 205 3.70 10.02 5.76
C THR A 205 4.99 9.33 6.18
N THR A 206 6.15 9.98 6.03
CA THR A 206 7.42 9.43 6.54
C THR A 206 7.41 9.31 8.07
N ALA A 207 6.74 10.23 8.76
CA ALA A 207 6.54 10.17 10.21
C ALA A 207 5.61 9.01 10.60
N VAL A 208 4.51 8.79 9.87
CA VAL A 208 3.60 7.66 10.10
C VAL A 208 4.30 6.33 9.82
N ASP A 209 4.99 6.17 8.69
CA ASP A 209 5.73 4.94 8.39
C ASP A 209 6.81 4.65 9.43
N SER A 210 7.57 5.66 9.84
CA SER A 210 8.57 5.48 10.91
C SER A 210 7.92 5.14 12.25
N THR A 211 6.77 5.73 12.59
CA THR A 211 6.03 5.43 13.82
C THR A 211 5.45 4.03 13.79
N ASP A 212 4.80 3.62 12.70
CA ASP A 212 4.27 2.26 12.53
C ASP A 212 5.38 1.23 12.63
N ARG A 213 6.54 1.49 12.02
CA ARG A 213 7.71 0.61 12.11
C ARG A 213 8.23 0.52 13.54
N VAL A 214 8.27 1.63 14.28
CA VAL A 214 8.74 1.67 15.67
C VAL A 214 7.74 1.00 16.62
N VAL A 215 6.44 1.25 16.47
CA VAL A 215 5.35 0.67 17.28
C VAL A 215 5.31 -0.84 17.06
N ASN A 216 5.26 -1.27 15.79
CA ASN A 216 5.22 -2.68 15.44
C ASN A 216 6.49 -3.40 15.92
N TYR A 217 7.66 -2.76 15.82
CA TYR A 217 8.89 -3.29 16.42
C TYR A 217 8.81 -3.38 17.95
N ARG A 218 8.27 -2.37 18.63
CA ARG A 218 8.17 -2.33 20.09
C ARG A 218 7.21 -3.37 20.66
N GLU A 219 6.11 -3.66 19.96
CA GLU A 219 5.19 -4.73 20.36
C GLU A 219 5.79 -6.12 20.18
N ILE A 220 6.60 -6.29 19.13
CA ILE A 220 7.22 -7.58 18.78
C ILE A 220 8.49 -7.85 19.59
N ALA A 221 9.25 -6.80 19.92
CA ALA A 221 10.53 -6.86 20.65
C ALA A 221 10.48 -7.69 21.95
N PRO A 222 9.51 -7.52 22.88
CA PRO A 222 9.48 -8.27 24.14
C PRO A 222 9.16 -9.76 23.97
N SER A 223 8.59 -10.17 22.83
CA SER A 223 8.32 -11.57 22.52
C SER A 223 9.50 -12.26 21.83
N CYS A 224 10.43 -11.51 21.23
CA CYS A 224 11.68 -12.04 20.70
C CYS A 224 12.66 -12.29 21.86
N SER A 225 12.84 -13.55 22.29
CA SER A 225 13.77 -13.92 23.38
C SER A 225 15.26 -13.81 23.03
N TYR A 226 15.62 -13.16 21.90
CA TYR A 226 17.01 -13.07 21.44
C TYR A 226 17.67 -11.80 21.98
N PRO A 227 18.96 -11.84 22.34
CA PRO A 227 19.71 -10.66 22.75
C PRO A 227 19.62 -9.55 21.69
N PHE A 228 19.66 -8.31 22.18
CA PHE A 228 19.52 -7.02 21.47
C PHE A 228 20.49 -6.81 20.29
N ASP A 229 21.41 -7.75 20.03
CA ASP A 229 22.52 -7.68 19.06
C ASP A 229 22.25 -8.35 17.70
N THR A 230 21.02 -8.79 17.41
CA THR A 230 20.72 -9.30 16.06
C THR A 230 20.57 -8.13 15.06
N PRO A 231 21.38 -8.06 13.99
CA PRO A 231 21.44 -6.90 13.10
C PRO A 231 20.21 -6.70 12.19
N HIS A 232 19.17 -7.54 12.32
CA HIS A 232 18.04 -7.55 11.39
C HIS A 232 16.69 -7.53 12.13
N PRO A 233 16.08 -6.34 12.33
CA PRO A 233 14.73 -6.21 12.92
C PRO A 233 13.67 -7.04 12.19
N LEU A 234 13.85 -7.28 10.89
CA LEU A 234 12.98 -8.14 10.09
C LEU A 234 13.03 -9.63 10.51
N LEU A 235 14.18 -10.12 10.96
CA LEU A 235 14.34 -11.52 11.38
C LEU A 235 13.60 -11.80 12.69
N CYS A 236 13.63 -10.87 13.64
CA CYS A 236 12.85 -10.97 14.88
C CYS A 236 11.33 -10.99 14.58
N VAL A 237 10.85 -10.09 13.71
CA VAL A 237 9.45 -10.09 13.27
C VAL A 237 9.04 -11.44 12.66
N LYS A 238 9.89 -12.01 11.81
CA LYS A 238 9.67 -13.33 11.22
C LYS A 238 9.55 -14.44 12.26
N THR A 239 10.41 -14.46 13.27
CA THR A 239 10.36 -15.50 14.30
C THR A 239 9.18 -15.31 15.24
N TRP A 240 8.80 -14.08 15.55
CA TRP A 240 7.58 -13.80 16.30
C TRP A 240 6.32 -14.27 15.57
N ILE A 241 6.20 -13.99 14.26
CA ILE A 241 5.07 -14.45 13.45
C ILE A 241 5.00 -15.98 13.46
N LYS A 242 6.16 -16.68 13.37
CA LYS A 242 6.24 -18.14 13.51
C LYS A 242 5.66 -18.63 14.84
N GLU A 243 6.15 -18.07 15.94
CA GLU A 243 5.73 -18.50 17.28
C GLU A 243 4.24 -18.23 17.51
N ARG A 244 3.73 -17.08 17.06
CA ARG A 244 2.30 -16.74 17.16
C ARG A 244 1.42 -17.64 16.31
N LEU A 245 1.83 -18.00 15.09
CA LEU A 245 1.09 -18.94 14.25
C LEU A 245 1.03 -20.34 14.88
N LEU A 246 2.14 -20.81 15.44
CA LEU A 246 2.21 -22.10 16.14
C LEU A 246 1.29 -22.10 17.39
N LEU A 247 1.30 -21.01 18.16
CA LEU A 247 0.44 -20.80 19.34
C LEU A 247 -1.03 -20.51 19.00
N SER A 248 -1.35 -20.17 17.75
CA SER A 248 -2.75 -19.96 17.32
C SER A 248 -3.48 -21.28 17.02
N VAL A 249 -2.73 -22.34 16.75
CA VAL A 249 -3.24 -23.69 16.42
C VAL A 249 -3.21 -24.62 17.63
N LEU A 250 -2.40 -24.31 18.65
CA LEU A 250 -2.26 -25.11 19.87
C LEU A 250 -2.44 -24.28 21.16
N PRO A 251 -3.12 -24.82 22.19
CA PRO A 251 -3.15 -24.22 23.53
C PRO A 251 -1.73 -23.96 24.07
N GLN A 252 -1.52 -22.84 24.77
CA GLN A 252 -0.19 -22.39 25.23
C GLN A 252 0.62 -23.46 25.97
N HIS A 253 -0.04 -24.31 26.77
CA HIS A 253 0.65 -25.36 27.52
C HIS A 253 1.17 -26.50 26.63
N VAL A 254 0.44 -26.88 25.58
CA VAL A 254 0.85 -27.93 24.63
C VAL A 254 1.95 -27.42 23.71
N ALA A 255 1.84 -26.17 23.26
CA ALA A 255 2.84 -25.55 22.39
C ALA A 255 4.21 -25.41 23.07
N MET A 256 4.24 -25.11 24.37
CA MET A 256 5.48 -25.04 25.16
C MET A 256 6.15 -26.41 25.33
N GLU A 257 5.36 -27.45 25.59
CA GLU A 257 5.85 -28.83 25.73
C GLU A 257 6.38 -29.38 24.39
N MET A 258 5.66 -29.13 23.29
CA MET A 258 6.12 -29.43 21.94
C MET A 258 7.39 -28.67 21.54
N LYS A 259 7.52 -27.39 21.94
CA LYS A 259 8.72 -26.59 21.67
C LYS A 259 9.94 -27.16 22.38
N ALA A 260 9.79 -27.59 23.64
CA ALA A 260 10.88 -28.19 24.41
C ALA A 260 11.35 -29.53 23.78
N ASP A 261 10.42 -30.34 23.30
CA ASP A 261 10.72 -31.64 22.67
C ASP A 261 11.38 -31.54 21.28
N ILE A 262 11.15 -30.44 20.53
CA ILE A 262 11.82 -30.17 19.25
C ILE A 262 13.28 -29.74 19.46
N ILE A 263 13.57 -28.98 20.52
CA ILE A 263 14.90 -28.44 20.80
C ILE A 263 15.86 -29.53 21.31
N SER A 264 15.32 -30.55 21.98
CA SER A 264 16.09 -31.70 22.48
C SER A 264 15.41 -33.01 22.07
N PRO A 265 15.55 -33.44 20.80
CA PRO A 265 14.90 -34.64 20.32
C PRO A 265 15.48 -35.88 21.04
N VAL A 266 14.65 -36.51 21.86
CA VAL A 266 14.94 -37.85 22.37
C VAL A 266 14.46 -38.83 21.31
N GLU A 267 15.39 -39.53 20.65
CA GLU A 267 15.07 -40.60 19.72
C GLU A 267 14.30 -41.70 20.45
N THR A 268 13.00 -41.75 20.23
CA THR A 268 12.10 -42.78 20.77
C THR A 268 11.57 -43.60 19.60
N GLN A 269 11.30 -44.88 19.85
CA GLN A 269 10.86 -45.83 18.81
C GLN A 269 9.47 -45.49 18.22
N PHE A 270 8.72 -44.57 18.84
CA PHE A 270 7.38 -44.16 18.44
C PHE A 270 7.30 -42.64 18.24
N HIS A 271 6.47 -42.20 17.30
CA HIS A 271 6.20 -40.77 17.10
C HIS A 271 5.38 -40.21 18.26
N LYS A 272 5.83 -39.10 18.86
CA LYS A 272 5.12 -38.45 19.97
C LYS A 272 3.82 -37.81 19.49
N ILE A 273 2.70 -38.16 20.13
CA ILE A 273 1.39 -37.56 19.92
C ILE A 273 0.89 -37.06 21.28
N TYR A 274 0.54 -35.78 21.39
CA TYR A 274 0.02 -35.18 22.63
C TYR A 274 -1.51 -35.27 22.64
N ILE A 275 -2.06 -36.12 23.51
CA ILE A 275 -3.52 -36.27 23.69
C ILE A 275 -3.83 -35.97 25.16
N GLN A 276 -4.67 -34.96 25.42
CA GLN A 276 -5.18 -34.67 26.76
C GLN A 276 -6.63 -35.08 26.88
N ARG A 277 -6.95 -35.81 27.94
CA ARG A 277 -8.33 -36.15 28.32
C ARG A 277 -8.81 -35.14 29.36
N HIS A 278 -9.80 -34.32 29.00
CA HIS A 278 -10.46 -33.41 29.94
C HIS A 278 -11.76 -34.04 30.45
N GLU A 279 -11.86 -34.28 31.77
CA GLU A 279 -13.04 -34.94 32.36
C GLU A 279 -14.12 -33.97 32.86
N ASN A 280 -13.83 -32.67 32.95
CA ASN A 280 -14.76 -31.63 33.46
C ASN A 280 -14.67 -30.34 32.63
N VAL A 281 -15.15 -30.37 31.39
CA VAL A 281 -15.34 -29.15 30.59
C VAL A 281 -16.79 -28.72 30.77
N ARG A 282 -17.02 -27.64 31.53
CA ARG A 282 -18.33 -26.97 31.63
C ARG A 282 -18.34 -25.74 30.75
#